data_AF-G2YMH3-F1
#
_entry.id   AF-G2YMH3-F1
#
_cell.length_a   1.000
_cell.length_b   1.000
_cell.length_c   1.000
_cell.angle_alpha   90.00
_cell.angle_beta   90.00
_cell.angle_gamma   90.00
#
_symmetry.space_group_name_H-M   'P 1'
#
loop_
_entity.id
_entity.type
_entity.pdbx_description
1 polymer ?
#
loop_
_entity_poly.entity_id
_entity_poly.type
_entity_poly.pdbx_seq_one_letter_code
_entity_poly.pdbx_strand_id
1 'polypeptide(L)'
;MSAAANIYREEIDFVALGNEDPDFGKLLKSNGQLDFSDPKSVQQLTKSLLKRDFGLNLTLPEDRLCPPVPNRLNYIVWLQELIDTSSDDYTDSYNPNRQVHGLDIGTGASCIYPLLGCAQRASWRFTGTGMSPGGFFF
;
A
#
# COMPACT_ATOMS: atom_id res chain seq x y z
N MET A 1 9.21 20.17 9.16
CA MET A 1 8.15 19.35 9.80
C MET A 1 8.14 18.02 9.07
N SER A 2 8.16 16.90 9.79
CA SER A 2 8.39 15.54 9.23
C SER A 2 7.46 15.28 8.03
N ALA A 3 8.08 15.11 6.88
CA ALA A 3 7.47 14.63 5.66
C ALA A 3 7.01 13.18 5.88
N ALA A 4 5.78 12.86 5.46
CA ALA A 4 5.24 11.50 5.39
C ALA A 4 5.15 10.71 6.72
N ALA A 5 4.04 10.83 7.45
CA ALA A 5 3.77 9.95 8.59
C ALA A 5 3.36 8.55 8.09
N ASN A 6 4.03 7.51 8.58
CA ASN A 6 3.54 6.14 8.45
C ASN A 6 2.37 5.91 9.42
N ILE A 7 1.17 5.71 8.88
CA ILE A 7 -0.07 5.48 9.63
C ILE A 7 -0.13 4.12 10.36
N TYR A 8 0.78 3.20 10.05
CA TYR A 8 0.87 1.87 10.66
C TYR A 8 2.03 1.73 11.64
N ARG A 9 2.40 2.82 12.33
CA ARG A 9 3.33 2.75 13.48
C ARG A 9 2.68 2.09 14.70
N GLU A 10 1.37 2.19 14.78
CA GLU A 10 0.54 1.53 15.79
C GLU A 10 -0.06 0.24 15.22
N GLU A 11 -0.41 -0.69 16.10
CA GLU A 11 -1.05 -1.93 15.69
C GLU A 11 -2.43 -1.69 15.10
N ILE A 12 -2.80 -2.50 14.10
CA ILE A 12 -4.11 -2.42 13.47
C ILE A 12 -5.12 -3.09 14.40
N ASP A 13 -6.15 -2.35 14.82
CA ASP A 13 -7.32 -2.92 15.49
C ASP A 13 -8.16 -3.70 14.46
N PHE A 14 -7.99 -5.02 14.45
CA PHE A 14 -8.72 -5.90 13.55
C PHE A 14 -10.21 -5.98 13.86
N VAL A 15 -10.61 -5.80 15.13
CA VAL A 15 -12.02 -5.82 15.51
C VAL A 15 -12.71 -4.58 14.95
N ALA A 16 -12.09 -3.40 15.09
CA ALA A 16 -12.58 -2.17 14.49
C ALA A 16 -12.65 -2.28 12.96
N LEU A 17 -11.58 -2.79 12.32
CA LEU A 17 -11.55 -3.00 10.86
C LEU A 17 -12.64 -3.98 10.39
N GLY A 18 -12.89 -5.05 11.15
CA GLY A 18 -13.93 -6.03 10.83
C GLY A 18 -15.36 -5.51 10.99
N ASN A 19 -15.56 -4.48 11.82
CA ASN A 19 -16.84 -3.77 11.92
C ASN A 19 -17.08 -2.84 10.72
N GLU A 20 -16.02 -2.27 10.15
CA GLU A 20 -16.07 -1.40 8.96
C GLU A 20 -16.15 -2.18 7.64
N ASP A 21 -15.47 -3.34 7.58
CA ASP A 21 -15.48 -4.26 6.45
C ASP A 21 -16.04 -5.63 6.88
N PRO A 22 -17.35 -5.90 6.65
CA PRO A 22 -17.98 -7.15 7.03
C PRO A 22 -17.38 -8.40 6.37
N ASP A 23 -16.77 -8.27 5.19
CA ASP A 23 -16.14 -9.41 4.51
C ASP A 23 -14.81 -9.77 5.18
N PHE A 24 -14.07 -8.77 5.68
CA PHE A 24 -12.94 -9.01 6.58
C PHE A 24 -13.39 -9.55 7.95
N GLY A 25 -14.45 -9.00 8.53
CA GLY A 25 -14.97 -9.43 9.83
C GLY A 25 -15.33 -10.93 9.89
N LYS A 26 -15.83 -11.50 8.79
CA LYS A 26 -16.12 -12.95 8.66
C LYS A 26 -14.88 -13.85 8.77
N LEU A 27 -13.68 -13.31 8.54
CA LEU A 27 -12.42 -14.04 8.55
C LEU A 27 -11.69 -13.97 9.89
N LEU A 28 -12.20 -13.17 10.84
CA LEU A 28 -11.63 -13.08 12.18
C LEU A 28 -11.98 -14.32 13.01
N LYS A 29 -11.02 -14.76 13.82
CA LYS A 29 -11.22 -15.80 14.83
C LYS A 29 -12.11 -15.24 15.95
N SER A 30 -12.68 -16.13 16.76
CA SER A 30 -13.54 -15.76 17.89
C SER A 30 -12.87 -14.85 18.92
N ASN A 31 -11.53 -14.85 18.99
CA ASN A 31 -10.74 -13.98 19.85
C ASN A 31 -10.36 -12.64 19.17
N GLY A 32 -10.91 -12.32 18.00
CA GLY A 32 -10.64 -11.09 17.24
C GLY A 32 -9.33 -11.09 16.46
N GLN A 33 -8.55 -12.19 16.49
CA GLN A 33 -7.30 -12.29 15.75
C GLN A 33 -7.49 -12.78 14.32
N LEU A 34 -6.58 -12.39 13.44
CA LEU A 34 -6.53 -12.86 12.06
C LEU A 34 -5.65 -14.11 11.93
N ASP A 35 -6.00 -15.02 11.02
CA ASP A 35 -5.11 -16.10 10.61
C ASP A 35 -4.16 -15.65 9.49
N PHE A 36 -2.90 -15.39 9.83
CA PHE A 36 -1.89 -15.01 8.84
C PHE A 36 -1.38 -16.17 7.98
N SER A 37 -1.75 -17.42 8.30
CA SER A 37 -1.42 -18.58 7.48
C SER A 37 -2.42 -18.84 6.35
N ASP A 38 -3.63 -18.28 6.46
CA ASP A 38 -4.66 -18.36 5.43
C ASP A 38 -4.48 -17.26 4.37
N PRO A 39 -4.19 -17.61 3.09
CA PRO A 39 -4.03 -16.63 2.03
C PRO A 39 -5.26 -15.74 1.81
N LYS A 40 -6.47 -16.24 2.06
CA LYS A 40 -7.71 -15.46 1.89
C LYS A 40 -7.81 -14.37 2.95
N SER A 41 -7.55 -14.71 4.21
CA SER A 41 -7.46 -13.79 5.33
C SER A 41 -6.45 -12.66 5.08
N VAL A 42 -5.25 -13.01 4.62
CA VAL A 42 -4.20 -12.01 4.32
C VAL A 42 -4.57 -11.14 3.12
N GLN A 43 -5.15 -11.72 2.06
CA GLN A 43 -5.57 -10.95 0.89
C GLN A 43 -6.69 -9.97 1.25
N GLN A 44 -7.69 -10.41 2.04
CA GLN A 44 -8.80 -9.55 2.46
C GLN A 44 -8.32 -8.44 3.40
N LEU A 45 -7.36 -8.71 4.31
CA LEU A 45 -6.74 -7.68 5.13
C LEU A 45 -6.17 -6.56 4.24
N THR A 46 -5.37 -6.92 3.24
CA THR A 46 -4.79 -5.91 2.31
C THR A 46 -5.87 -5.11 1.60
N LYS A 47 -6.92 -5.75 1.08
CA LYS A 47 -8.04 -5.04 0.42
C LYS A 47 -8.71 -4.05 1.37
N SER A 48 -8.97 -4.47 2.60
CA SER A 48 -9.64 -3.67 3.63
C SER A 48 -8.80 -2.45 4.01
N LEU A 49 -7.49 -2.64 4.22
CA LEU A 49 -6.55 -1.56 4.52
C LEU A 49 -6.42 -0.56 3.36
N LEU A 50 -6.27 -1.05 2.13
CA LEU A 50 -6.20 -0.20 0.94
C LEU A 50 -7.46 0.65 0.76
N LYS A 51 -8.62 0.06 0.99
CA LYS A 51 -9.90 0.75 0.89
C LYS A 51 -10.07 1.80 1.99
N ARG A 52 -9.85 1.43 3.25
CA ARG A 52 -10.04 2.31 4.41
C ARG A 52 -9.06 3.49 4.42
N ASP A 53 -7.78 3.20 4.20
CA ASP A 53 -6.73 4.17 4.48
C ASP A 53 -6.28 4.96 3.23
N PHE A 54 -6.51 4.41 2.03
CA PHE A 54 -6.05 5.01 0.78
C PHE A 54 -7.18 5.22 -0.25
N GLY A 55 -8.41 4.78 0.03
CA GLY A 55 -9.53 4.86 -0.92
C GLY A 55 -9.34 3.97 -2.15
N LEU A 56 -8.48 2.95 -2.08
CA LEU A 56 -8.12 2.09 -3.21
C LEU A 56 -8.86 0.76 -3.14
N ASN A 57 -9.58 0.42 -4.21
CA ASN A 57 -10.20 -0.89 -4.37
C ASN A 57 -9.30 -1.79 -5.21
N LEU A 58 -8.84 -2.91 -4.63
CA LEU A 58 -7.91 -3.84 -5.28
C LEU A 58 -8.59 -5.17 -5.58
N THR A 59 -8.54 -5.59 -6.85
CA THR A 59 -8.93 -6.94 -7.26
C THR A 59 -7.69 -7.73 -7.64
N LEU A 60 -7.53 -8.91 -7.03
CA LEU A 60 -6.42 -9.82 -7.32
C LEU A 60 -6.97 -11.21 -7.62
N PRO A 61 -6.38 -11.93 -8.59
CA PRO A 61 -6.63 -13.36 -8.75
C PRO A 61 -6.27 -14.16 -7.49
N GLU A 62 -6.96 -15.28 -7.27
CA GLU A 62 -6.73 -16.13 -6.08
C GLU A 62 -5.34 -16.76 -6.03
N ASP A 63 -4.69 -16.94 -7.18
CA ASP A 63 -3.35 -17.54 -7.32
C ASP A 63 -2.20 -16.54 -7.12
N ARG A 64 -2.51 -15.27 -6.78
CA ARG A 64 -1.50 -14.20 -6.69
C ARG A 64 -1.24 -13.77 -5.26
N LEU A 65 0.05 -13.66 -4.96
CA LEU A 65 0.54 -13.14 -3.69
C LEU A 65 0.06 -11.69 -3.49
N CYS A 66 -0.50 -11.42 -2.31
CA CYS A 66 -0.87 -10.08 -1.89
C CYS A 66 0.13 -9.60 -0.83
N PRO A 67 1.00 -8.62 -1.12
CA PRO A 67 1.98 -8.16 -0.16
C PRO A 67 1.32 -7.43 1.03
N PRO A 68 1.82 -7.57 2.27
CA PRO A 68 1.29 -6.84 3.42
C PRO A 68 1.48 -5.32 3.29
N VAL A 69 0.38 -4.55 3.31
CA VAL A 69 0.37 -3.10 3.08
C VAL A 69 1.33 -2.33 4.00
N PRO A 70 1.38 -2.58 5.34
CA PRO A 70 2.22 -1.78 6.23
C PRO A 70 3.70 -1.81 5.85
N ASN A 71 4.21 -2.98 5.48
CA ASN A 71 5.60 -3.12 5.09
C ASN A 71 5.90 -2.46 3.73
N ARG A 72 4.93 -2.42 2.81
CA ARG A 72 5.11 -1.74 1.52
C ARG A 72 5.03 -0.23 1.66
N LEU A 73 4.19 0.26 2.57
CA LEU A 73 4.12 1.68 2.91
C LEU A 73 5.43 2.20 3.51
N ASN A 74 6.13 1.41 4.33
CA ASN A 74 7.46 1.78 4.84
C ASN A 74 8.40 2.20 3.72
N TYR A 75 8.42 1.43 2.61
CA TYR A 75 9.31 1.75 1.50
C TYR A 75 8.89 3.04 0.78
N ILE A 76 7.58 3.24 0.59
CA ILE A 76 7.06 4.48 0.01
C ILE A 76 7.42 5.70 0.89
N VAL A 77 7.20 5.61 2.20
CA VAL A 77 7.56 6.69 3.15
C VAL A 77 9.06 6.98 3.10
N TRP A 78 9.90 5.95 3.02
CA TRP A 78 11.35 6.14 2.87
C TRP A 78 11.71 6.84 1.54
N LEU A 79 11.08 6.47 0.42
CA LEU A 79 11.28 7.17 -0.87
C LEU A 79 10.83 8.63 -0.81
N GLN A 80 9.76 8.91 -0.08
CA GLN A 80 9.24 10.25 0.14
C GLN A 80 10.23 11.13 0.88
N GLU A 81 10.79 10.63 1.99
CA GLU A 81 11.86 11.31 2.74
C GLU A 81 13.07 11.54 1.84
N LEU A 82 13.54 10.51 1.13
CA LEU A 82 14.70 10.61 0.24
C LEU A 82 14.52 11.70 -0.83
N ILE A 83 13.35 11.74 -1.47
CA ILE A 83 13.04 12.72 -2.52
C ILE A 83 12.98 14.13 -1.92
N ASP A 84 12.32 14.30 -0.78
CA ASP A 84 12.15 15.61 -0.15
C ASP A 84 13.48 16.19 0.36
N THR A 85 14.44 15.34 0.72
CA THR A 85 15.79 15.76 1.16
C THR A 85 16.83 15.72 0.02
N SER A 86 16.42 15.51 -1.23
CA SER A 86 17.29 15.52 -2.41
C SER A 86 16.78 16.48 -3.49
N SER A 87 16.27 17.63 -3.05
CA SER A 87 15.78 18.69 -3.93
C SER A 87 16.92 19.59 -4.43
N ASP A 88 16.84 20.03 -5.69
CA ASP A 88 17.83 20.92 -6.33
C ASP A 88 17.86 22.33 -5.71
N ASP A 89 16.81 22.69 -4.98
CA ASP A 89 16.68 23.98 -4.29
C ASP A 89 17.36 24.00 -2.91
N TYR A 90 18.08 22.93 -2.54
CA TYR A 90 18.75 22.75 -1.24
C TYR A 90 17.80 22.92 -0.04
N THR A 91 16.50 22.67 -0.23
CA THR A 91 15.52 22.65 0.86
C THR A 91 15.19 21.21 1.25
N ASP A 92 15.16 20.95 2.57
CA ASP A 92 14.69 19.68 3.14
C ASP A 92 13.18 19.77 3.38
N SER A 93 12.41 20.02 2.33
CA SER A 93 10.97 20.25 2.45
C SER A 93 10.17 19.61 1.32
N TYR A 94 8.99 19.09 1.68
CA TYR A 94 8.06 18.52 0.71
C TYR A 94 7.53 19.62 -0.22
N ASN A 95 7.78 19.47 -1.53
CA ASN A 95 7.18 20.28 -2.58
C ASN A 95 6.03 19.51 -3.26
N PRO A 96 4.75 19.88 -3.03
CA PRO A 96 3.61 19.17 -3.59
C PRO A 96 3.48 19.28 -5.12
N ASN A 97 4.17 20.24 -5.74
CA ASN A 97 4.15 20.43 -7.18
C ASN A 97 5.30 19.68 -7.90
N ARG A 98 6.23 19.09 -7.14
CA ARG A 98 7.35 18.33 -7.73
C ARG A 98 6.81 17.11 -8.45
N GLN A 99 7.04 17.06 -9.75
CA GLN A 99 6.73 15.89 -10.57
C GLN A 99 7.80 14.83 -10.33
N VAL A 100 7.36 13.61 -10.01
CA VAL A 100 8.25 12.46 -9.81
C VAL A 100 7.77 11.33 -10.69
N HIS A 101 8.66 10.80 -11.50
CA HIS A 101 8.42 9.61 -12.32
C HIS A 101 9.21 8.43 -11.76
N GLY A 102 8.52 7.50 -11.11
CA GLY A 102 9.09 6.25 -10.61
C GLY A 102 9.01 5.12 -11.62
N LEU A 103 10.00 4.24 -11.62
CA LEU A 103 9.98 2.96 -12.33
C LEU A 103 9.92 1.83 -11.29
N ASP A 104 8.82 1.08 -11.28
CA ASP A 104 8.67 -0.10 -10.43
C ASP A 104 8.99 -1.37 -11.24
N ILE A 105 10.10 -2.02 -10.90
CA ILE A 105 10.58 -3.23 -11.59
C ILE A 105 10.10 -4.46 -10.84
N GLY A 106 9.22 -5.25 -11.48
CA GLY A 106 8.58 -6.39 -10.84
C GLY A 106 7.38 -5.99 -9.99
N THR A 107 6.53 -5.10 -10.51
CA THR A 107 5.38 -4.51 -9.77
C THR A 107 4.33 -5.55 -9.32
N GLY A 108 4.34 -6.73 -9.94
CA GLY A 108 3.44 -7.83 -9.63
C GLY A 108 1.98 -7.53 -9.96
N ALA A 109 1.08 -8.45 -9.58
CA ALA A 109 -0.35 -8.29 -9.86
C ALA A 109 -1.02 -7.18 -9.05
N SER A 110 -0.46 -6.84 -7.88
CA SER A 110 -1.05 -5.84 -6.98
C SER A 110 -0.72 -4.41 -7.32
N CYS A 111 0.34 -4.16 -8.10
CA CYS A 111 0.82 -2.81 -8.39
C CYS A 111 1.02 -1.96 -7.11
N ILE A 112 1.39 -2.60 -5.99
CA ILE A 112 1.23 -2.02 -4.65
C ILE A 112 2.06 -0.74 -4.46
N TYR A 113 3.28 -0.66 -5.00
CA TYR A 113 4.13 0.51 -4.85
C TYR A 113 3.60 1.70 -5.67
N PRO A 114 3.28 1.55 -6.97
CA PRO A 114 2.59 2.59 -7.73
C PRO A 114 1.31 3.08 -7.08
N LEU A 115 0.45 2.16 -6.62
CA LEU A 115 -0.82 2.51 -6.00
C LEU A 115 -0.63 3.33 -4.72
N LEU A 116 0.19 2.85 -3.79
CA LEU A 116 0.47 3.57 -2.54
C LEU A 116 1.19 4.90 -2.79
N GLY A 117 2.15 4.94 -3.72
CA GLY A 117 2.88 6.14 -4.08
C GLY A 117 1.96 7.24 -4.64
N CYS A 118 1.10 6.89 -5.59
CA CYS A 118 0.13 7.83 -6.17
C CYS A 118 -0.96 8.27 -5.19
N ALA A 119 -1.41 7.37 -4.29
CA ALA A 119 -2.37 7.72 -3.25
C ALA A 119 -1.79 8.72 -2.24
N GLN A 120 -0.51 8.55 -1.87
CA GLN A 120 0.16 9.45 -0.92
C GLN A 120 0.58 10.78 -1.57
N ARG A 121 0.92 10.78 -2.86
CA ARG A 121 1.43 11.96 -3.58
C ARG A 121 0.82 12.07 -4.98
N ALA A 122 -0.10 13.02 -5.13
CA ALA A 122 -0.84 13.24 -6.38
C ALA A 122 0.04 13.61 -7.60
N SER A 123 1.23 14.20 -7.36
CA SER A 123 2.20 14.57 -8.40
C SER A 123 3.13 13.41 -8.80
N TRP A 124 3.02 12.25 -8.15
CA TRP A 124 3.79 11.07 -8.52
C TRP A 124 3.15 10.34 -9.69
N ARG A 125 4.00 9.79 -10.54
CA ARG A 125 3.64 8.94 -11.67
C ARG A 125 4.56 7.74 -11.66
N PHE A 126 4.03 6.58 -12.00
CA PHE A 126 4.80 5.34 -12.01
C PHE A 126 4.68 4.63 -13.35
N THR A 127 5.78 4.04 -13.78
CA THR A 127 5.80 2.99 -14.81
C THR A 127 6.08 1.67 -14.11
N GLY A 128 5.14 0.72 -14.18
CA GLY A 128 5.32 -0.63 -13.64
C GLY A 128 5.76 -1.61 -14.72
N THR A 129 6.73 -2.47 -14.41
CA THR A 129 7.16 -3.56 -15.30
C THR A 129 7.01 -4.92 -14.61
N GLY A 130 6.76 -5.96 -15.40
CA GLY A 130 6.54 -7.31 -14.88
C GLY A 130 6.61 -8.35 -16.00
N MET A 131 7.07 -9.56 -15.67
CA MET A 131 7.25 -10.68 -16.61
C MET A 131 6.36 -11.89 -16.28
N SER A 132 5.22 -11.67 -15.62
CA SER A 132 4.37 -12.78 -15.17
C SER A 132 3.49 -13.33 -16.30
N PRO A 133 3.38 -14.67 -16.49
CA PRO A 133 2.58 -15.30 -17.55
C PRO A 133 1.04 -15.10 -17.47
N GLY A 134 0.56 -14.16 -16.66
CA GLY A 134 -0.88 -13.90 -16.44
C GLY A 134 -1.30 -12.44 -16.59
N GLY A 135 -0.40 -11.54 -17.03
CA GLY A 135 -0.71 -10.12 -17.19
C GLY A 135 -0.87 -9.34 -15.87
N PHE A 136 -1.22 -8.06 -16.02
CA PHE A 136 -1.58 -7.16 -14.91
C PHE A 136 -3.10 -7.17 -14.75
N PHE A 137 -3.59 -7.17 -13.50
CA PHE A 137 -5.01 -7.02 -13.20
C PHE A 137 -5.17 -5.70 -12.44
N PHE A 138 -6.03 -4.82 -12.95
CA PHE A 138 -6.31 -3.50 -12.37
C PHE A 138 -7.74 -3.49 -11.83
#